data_AF-A0A2U1S8C3-F1
#
_entry.id   AF-A0A2U1S8C3-F1
#
_cell.length_a   1.000
_cell.length_b   1.000
_cell.length_c   1.000
_cell.angle_alpha   90.00
_cell.angle_beta   90.00
_cell.angle_gamma   90.00
#
_symmetry.space_group_name_H-M   'P 1'
#
loop_
_entity.id
_entity.type
_entity.pdbx_description
1 polymer ?
#
loop_
_entity_poly.entity_id
_entity_poly.type
_entity_poly.pdbx_seq_one_letter_code
_entity_poly.pdbx_strand_id
1 'polypeptide(L)'
;MNKFFLFFLTLLFLIAIPSVSASYESVTIDGVTFDIPSQFQDGRTIEDGYIFDNNNVFSIHSLETSLDNIYGYRMSNAENENITIGSHDVVYCFKYNPSSETNNSAVFFACADIIYVIAFEGNTIHDYIREMITNSPDSTLSSEEFYSTLDDALTQYQMGEMVDDYVDSHHYYTHSSSDKSSGMHYVYFPRYF
;
A
#
# COMPACT_ATOMS: atom_id res chain seq x y z
N MET A 1 -40.98 -33.82 31.36
CA MET A 1 -39.73 -33.49 30.66
C MET A 1 -39.24 -32.14 31.16
N ASN A 2 -38.12 -32.13 31.90
CA ASN A 2 -37.57 -30.91 32.50
C ASN A 2 -37.10 -29.95 31.40
N LYS A 3 -37.71 -28.77 31.32
CA LYS A 3 -37.35 -27.69 30.37
C LYS A 3 -35.89 -27.25 30.50
N PHE A 4 -35.24 -27.56 31.62
CA PHE A 4 -33.80 -27.35 31.84
C PHE A 4 -32.89 -28.27 31.01
N PHE A 5 -33.35 -29.45 30.62
CA PHE A 5 -32.52 -30.39 29.84
C PHE A 5 -32.39 -29.96 28.37
N LEU A 6 -33.40 -29.28 27.83
CA LEU A 6 -33.37 -28.76 26.45
C LEU A 6 -32.42 -27.56 26.30
N PHE A 7 -32.26 -26.76 27.35
CA PHE A 7 -31.42 -25.56 27.35
C PHE A 7 -29.91 -25.90 27.33
N PHE A 8 -29.52 -27.02 27.95
CA PHE A 8 -28.14 -27.51 27.91
C PHE A 8 -27.77 -28.11 26.53
N LEU A 9 -28.74 -28.68 25.81
CA LEU A 9 -28.50 -29.29 24.50
C LEU A 9 -28.31 -28.24 23.39
N THR A 10 -28.92 -27.06 23.52
CA THR A 10 -28.73 -25.93 22.58
C THR A 10 -27.44 -25.16 22.81
N LEU A 11 -26.88 -25.16 24.02
CA LEU A 11 -25.62 -24.49 24.32
C LEU A 11 -24.39 -25.27 23.81
N LEU A 12 -24.50 -26.61 23.68
CA LEU A 12 -23.41 -27.46 23.21
C LEU A 12 -23.17 -27.39 21.69
N PHE A 13 -24.10 -26.81 20.92
CA PHE A 13 -24.00 -26.71 19.46
C PHE A 13 -23.29 -25.43 18.97
N LEU A 14 -22.82 -24.57 19.88
CA LEU A 14 -22.20 -23.28 19.54
C LEU A 14 -20.66 -23.27 19.51
N ILE A 15 -19.99 -24.42 19.66
CA ILE A 15 -18.51 -24.48 19.77
C ILE A 15 -17.83 -25.27 18.63
N ALA A 16 -18.45 -25.34 17.47
CA ALA A 16 -17.79 -25.88 16.28
C ALA A 16 -18.04 -24.97 15.09
N ILE A 17 -17.52 -23.74 15.16
CA ILE A 17 -17.08 -23.07 13.94
C ILE A 17 -15.90 -23.92 13.47
N PRO A 18 -15.96 -24.59 12.32
CA PRO A 18 -14.75 -25.18 11.77
C PRO A 18 -13.76 -24.04 11.64
N SER A 19 -12.66 -24.11 12.40
CA SER A 19 -11.49 -23.30 12.12
C SER A 19 -11.12 -23.65 10.69
N VAL A 20 -11.54 -22.82 9.74
CA VAL A 20 -10.94 -22.81 8.41
C VAL A 20 -9.49 -22.52 8.70
N SER A 21 -8.66 -23.57 8.67
CA SER A 21 -7.23 -23.41 8.65
C SER A 21 -6.99 -22.58 7.39
N ALA A 22 -6.77 -21.28 7.56
CA ALA A 22 -6.33 -20.45 6.47
C ALA A 22 -5.03 -21.10 5.98
N SER A 23 -5.10 -21.72 4.81
CA SER A 23 -3.92 -22.09 4.06
C SER A 23 -3.32 -20.76 3.66
N TYR A 24 -2.23 -20.35 4.30
CA TYR A 24 -1.44 -19.20 3.90
C TYR A 24 -0.32 -19.69 2.98
N GLU A 25 -0.18 -19.05 1.82
CA GLU A 25 1.03 -19.11 1.02
C GLU A 25 1.90 -17.93 1.43
N SER A 26 3.20 -18.17 1.63
CA SER A 26 4.12 -17.11 2.03
C SER A 26 4.92 -16.62 0.83
N VAL A 27 5.13 -15.31 0.75
CA VAL A 27 5.97 -14.66 -0.27
C VAL A 27 7.06 -13.86 0.42
N THR A 28 8.29 -13.95 -0.07
CA THR A 28 9.42 -13.16 0.44
C THR A 28 9.70 -11.98 -0.48
N ILE A 29 9.70 -10.77 0.08
CA ILE A 29 9.96 -9.50 -0.60
C ILE A 29 11.09 -8.80 0.16
N ASP A 30 12.24 -8.61 -0.50
CA ASP A 30 13.46 -8.04 0.10
C ASP A 30 13.82 -8.60 1.48
N GLY A 31 13.80 -9.94 1.57
CA GLY A 31 14.20 -10.66 2.78
C GLY A 31 13.12 -10.75 3.87
N VAL A 32 11.99 -10.05 3.72
CA VAL A 32 10.84 -10.15 4.63
C VAL A 32 9.80 -11.10 4.04
N THR A 33 9.37 -12.09 4.84
CA THR A 33 8.34 -13.05 4.44
C THR A 33 6.97 -12.61 4.95
N PHE A 34 6.02 -12.50 4.02
CA PHE A 34 4.62 -12.16 4.29
C PHE A 34 3.72 -13.36 4.00
N ASP A 35 2.78 -13.63 4.91
CA ASP A 35 1.73 -14.61 4.70
C ASP A 35 0.59 -13.98 3.88
N ILE A 36 0.35 -14.52 2.69
CA ILE A 36 -0.66 -14.01 1.75
C ILE A 36 -2.02 -14.60 2.08
N PRO A 37 -3.04 -13.75 2.38
CA PRO A 37 -4.39 -14.21 2.65
C PRO A 37 -4.95 -15.06 1.50
N SER A 38 -5.72 -16.10 1.84
CA SER A 38 -6.22 -17.10 0.87
C SER A 38 -6.90 -16.50 -0.37
N GLN A 39 -7.63 -15.40 -0.21
CA GLN A 39 -8.32 -14.72 -1.32
C GLN A 39 -7.39 -14.01 -2.31
N PHE A 40 -6.10 -13.90 -2.00
CA PHE A 40 -5.11 -13.20 -2.81
C PHE A 40 -3.96 -14.10 -3.30
N GLN A 41 -4.04 -15.43 -3.12
CA GLN A 41 -2.94 -16.36 -3.41
C GLN A 41 -2.66 -16.58 -4.89
N ASP A 42 -3.66 -16.41 -5.77
CA ASP A 42 -3.48 -16.51 -7.22
C ASP A 42 -2.82 -15.25 -7.84
N GLY A 43 -2.03 -14.52 -7.05
CA GLY A 43 -1.27 -13.36 -7.50
C GLY A 43 0.09 -13.75 -8.07
N ARG A 44 0.97 -12.76 -8.21
CA ARG A 44 2.32 -12.95 -8.76
C ARG A 44 3.35 -12.12 -8.02
N THR A 45 4.54 -12.67 -7.84
CA THR A 45 5.73 -11.92 -7.46
C THR A 45 6.20 -11.06 -8.62
N ILE A 46 6.64 -9.85 -8.30
CA ILE A 46 7.29 -8.89 -9.20
C ILE A 46 8.64 -8.49 -8.58
N GLU A 47 9.41 -7.65 -9.26
CA GLU A 47 10.78 -7.30 -8.85
C GLU A 47 10.85 -6.75 -7.42
N ASP A 48 9.93 -5.87 -7.06
CA ASP A 48 9.86 -5.14 -5.79
C ASP A 48 8.70 -5.61 -4.89
N GLY A 49 8.07 -6.76 -5.18
CA GLY A 49 6.84 -7.08 -4.45
C GLY A 49 5.98 -8.24 -4.94
N TYR A 50 4.69 -8.11 -4.61
CA TYR A 50 3.64 -9.06 -4.92
C TYR A 50 2.36 -8.32 -5.31
N ILE A 51 1.68 -8.77 -6.37
CA ILE A 51 0.41 -8.21 -6.83
C ILE A 51 -0.61 -9.31 -7.06
N PHE A 52 -1.80 -9.15 -6.48
CA PHE A 52 -3.00 -9.88 -6.88
C PHE A 52 -3.92 -8.95 -7.69
N ASP A 53 -4.29 -9.38 -8.90
CA ASP A 53 -5.02 -8.59 -9.89
C ASP A 53 -4.27 -7.30 -10.30
N ASN A 54 -4.32 -6.27 -9.46
CA ASN A 54 -3.66 -4.98 -9.66
C ASN A 54 -3.43 -4.24 -8.32
N ASN A 55 -2.66 -3.15 -8.36
CA ASN A 55 -2.30 -2.34 -7.18
C ASN A 55 -3.49 -1.76 -6.42
N ASN A 56 -4.67 -1.70 -7.05
CA ASN A 56 -5.87 -1.18 -6.41
C ASN A 56 -6.66 -2.25 -5.64
N VAL A 57 -6.43 -3.54 -5.93
CA VAL A 57 -7.12 -4.67 -5.32
C VAL A 57 -6.32 -5.21 -4.14
N PHE A 58 -5.10 -5.69 -4.38
CA PHE A 58 -4.17 -6.09 -3.33
C PHE A 58 -2.74 -6.16 -3.87
N SER A 59 -1.82 -5.47 -3.19
CA SER A 59 -0.39 -5.52 -3.50
C SER A 59 0.46 -5.25 -2.25
N ILE A 60 1.68 -5.77 -2.26
CA ILE A 60 2.72 -5.51 -1.26
C ILE A 60 3.97 -5.12 -2.04
N HIS A 61 4.58 -3.99 -1.72
CA HIS A 61 5.83 -3.55 -2.32
C HIS A 61 6.83 -3.13 -1.26
N SER A 62 8.10 -3.48 -1.46
CA SER A 62 9.22 -2.75 -0.85
C SER A 62 9.44 -1.44 -1.61
N LEU A 63 9.85 -0.39 -0.88
CA LEU A 63 9.95 0.95 -1.44
C LEU A 63 11.39 1.49 -1.50
N GLU A 64 12.41 0.61 -1.56
CA GLU A 64 13.82 1.02 -1.55
C GLU A 64 14.16 2.08 -2.64
N THR A 65 13.58 1.95 -3.83
CA THR A 65 13.91 2.83 -4.97
C THR A 65 12.73 3.66 -5.50
N SER A 66 11.56 3.55 -4.88
CA SER A 66 10.30 4.12 -5.40
C SER A 66 9.48 4.87 -4.34
N LEU A 67 10.05 5.05 -3.14
CA LEU A 67 9.36 5.67 -2.01
C LEU A 67 8.82 7.07 -2.35
N ASP A 68 9.66 7.94 -2.91
CA ASP A 68 9.28 9.31 -3.30
C ASP A 68 8.05 9.31 -4.21
N ASN A 69 8.06 8.52 -5.27
CA ASN A 69 6.99 8.47 -6.25
C ASN A 69 5.72 7.84 -5.69
N ILE A 70 5.82 6.70 -5.00
CA ILE A 70 4.64 5.97 -4.51
C ILE A 70 4.03 6.67 -3.29
N TYR A 71 4.85 7.02 -2.29
CA TYR A 71 4.38 7.71 -1.10
C TYR A 71 3.96 9.14 -1.42
N GLY A 72 4.81 9.89 -2.13
CA GLY A 72 4.55 11.29 -2.47
C GLY A 72 3.29 11.49 -3.31
N TYR A 73 3.08 10.65 -4.33
CA TYR A 73 1.83 10.66 -5.11
C TYR A 73 0.61 10.40 -4.23
N ARG A 74 0.65 9.36 -3.39
CA ARG A 74 -0.48 9.02 -2.52
C ARG A 74 -0.78 10.12 -1.52
N MET A 75 0.22 10.62 -0.81
CA MET A 75 0.02 11.69 0.19
C MET A 75 -0.48 13.00 -0.41
N SER A 76 -0.10 13.30 -1.67
CA SER A 76 -0.60 14.50 -2.37
C SER A 76 -2.06 14.38 -2.82
N ASN A 77 -2.65 13.19 -2.74
CA ASN A 77 -3.94 12.86 -3.37
C ASN A 77 -4.96 12.17 -2.46
N ALA A 78 -4.57 11.83 -1.23
CA ALA A 78 -5.35 10.98 -0.33
C ALA A 78 -5.48 11.61 1.06
N GLU A 79 -6.57 11.27 1.74
CA GLU A 79 -6.65 11.47 3.18
C GLU A 79 -5.70 10.50 3.87
N ASN A 80 -5.07 10.93 4.96
CA ASN A 80 -4.07 10.13 5.67
C ASN A 80 -4.13 10.34 7.19
N GLU A 81 -3.68 9.33 7.93
CA GLU A 81 -3.50 9.36 9.37
C GLU A 81 -2.33 8.46 9.80
N ASN A 82 -1.68 8.85 10.90
CA ASN A 82 -0.65 8.04 11.54
C ASN A 82 -1.30 7.18 12.62
N ILE A 83 -1.02 5.88 12.58
CA ILE A 83 -1.55 4.87 13.51
C ILE A 83 -0.42 3.94 13.95
N THR A 84 -0.74 3.05 14.88
CA THR A 84 0.18 1.98 15.33
C THR A 84 -0.49 0.63 15.13
N ILE A 85 0.21 -0.33 14.53
CA ILE A 85 -0.24 -1.72 14.36
C ILE A 85 0.86 -2.63 14.91
N GLY A 86 0.54 -3.39 15.95
CA GLY A 86 1.55 -4.17 16.66
C GLY A 86 2.61 -3.25 17.27
N SER A 87 3.89 -3.52 16.95
CA SER A 87 5.05 -2.68 17.29
C SER A 87 5.39 -1.63 16.22
N HIS A 88 4.67 -1.58 15.11
CA HIS A 88 5.00 -0.73 13.97
C HIS A 88 4.23 0.59 13.99
N ASP A 89 4.97 1.69 13.77
CA ASP A 89 4.40 2.94 13.28
C ASP A 89 3.94 2.77 11.83
N VAL A 90 2.75 3.28 11.52
CA VAL A 90 2.11 3.10 10.22
C VAL A 90 1.49 4.41 9.75
N VAL A 91 1.72 4.77 8.50
CA VAL A 91 0.94 5.81 7.81
C VAL A 91 -0.13 5.13 6.98
N TYR A 92 -1.39 5.35 7.35
CA TYR A 92 -2.55 4.90 6.60
C TYR A 92 -3.03 6.03 5.69
N CYS A 93 -3.35 5.71 4.44
CA CYS A 93 -4.02 6.64 3.54
C CYS A 93 -5.12 5.97 2.72
N PHE A 94 -6.09 6.76 2.29
CA PHE A 94 -7.14 6.30 1.40
C PHE A 94 -7.67 7.40 0.48
N LYS A 95 -8.10 6.99 -0.70
CA LYS A 95 -8.70 7.87 -1.71
C LYS A 95 -9.91 7.18 -2.33
N TYR A 96 -11.03 7.90 -2.41
CA TYR A 96 -12.16 7.49 -3.22
C TYR A 96 -11.89 7.77 -4.69
N ASN A 97 -12.06 6.76 -5.56
CA ASN A 97 -11.98 6.90 -7.00
C ASN A 97 -13.39 6.99 -7.60
N PRO A 98 -13.84 8.16 -8.09
CA PRO A 98 -15.17 8.32 -8.67
C PRO A 98 -15.40 7.51 -9.95
N SER A 99 -14.33 7.13 -10.66
CA SER A 99 -14.44 6.41 -11.94
C SER A 99 -14.75 4.92 -11.76
N SER A 100 -14.22 4.31 -10.69
CA SER A 100 -14.48 2.92 -10.33
C SER A 100 -15.52 2.78 -9.21
N GLU A 101 -15.95 3.89 -8.61
CA GLU A 101 -16.78 3.94 -7.41
C GLU A 101 -16.20 3.14 -6.22
N THR A 102 -14.89 2.93 -6.20
CA THR A 102 -14.18 2.18 -5.16
C THR A 102 -13.28 3.09 -4.34
N ASN A 103 -13.06 2.71 -3.08
CA ASN A 103 -11.99 3.27 -2.29
C ASN A 103 -10.71 2.47 -2.52
N ASN A 104 -9.58 3.17 -2.59
CA ASN A 104 -8.28 2.54 -2.55
C ASN A 104 -7.51 3.04 -1.33
N SER A 105 -6.97 2.09 -0.59
CA SER A 105 -6.22 2.31 0.63
C SER A 105 -4.79 1.84 0.47
N ALA A 106 -3.88 2.45 1.24
CA ALA A 106 -2.53 1.96 1.43
C ALA A 106 -2.05 2.19 2.86
N VAL A 107 -1.26 1.25 3.37
CA VAL A 107 -0.55 1.36 4.64
C VAL A 107 0.94 1.30 4.39
N PHE A 108 1.67 2.29 4.88
CA PHE A 108 3.12 2.38 4.83
C PHE A 108 3.68 2.08 6.22
N PHE A 109 4.65 1.19 6.30
CA PHE A 109 5.26 0.81 7.56
C PHE A 109 6.71 0.38 7.33
N ALA A 110 7.57 0.58 8.32
CA ALA A 110 8.92 0.08 8.28
C ALA A 110 9.00 -1.33 8.90
N CYS A 111 9.76 -2.21 8.25
CA CYS A 111 10.06 -3.56 8.71
C CYS A 111 11.52 -3.86 8.37
N ALA A 112 12.28 -4.37 9.35
CA ALA A 112 13.75 -4.33 9.29
C ALA A 112 14.24 -2.90 8.94
N ASP A 113 15.01 -2.74 7.89
CA ASP A 113 15.57 -1.47 7.41
C ASP A 113 14.83 -0.87 6.20
N ILE A 114 13.72 -1.49 5.78
CA ILE A 114 13.00 -1.13 4.55
C ILE A 114 11.59 -0.63 4.88
N ILE A 115 11.11 0.37 4.14
CA ILE A 115 9.71 0.81 4.15
C ILE A 115 8.94 0.00 3.12
N TYR A 116 7.84 -0.59 3.55
CA TYR A 116 6.91 -1.33 2.70
C TYR A 116 5.58 -0.57 2.57
N VAL A 117 4.86 -0.86 1.48
CA VAL A 117 3.45 -0.49 1.33
C VAL A 117 2.61 -1.73 1.06
N ILE A 118 1.47 -1.82 1.75
CA ILE A 118 0.38 -2.73 1.38
C ILE A 118 -0.77 -1.88 0.86
N ALA A 119 -1.10 -2.01 -0.42
CA ALA A 119 -2.25 -1.34 -1.03
C ALA A 119 -3.39 -2.33 -1.25
N PHE A 120 -4.63 -1.88 -0.99
CA PHE A 120 -5.81 -2.74 -1.01
C PHE A 120 -7.08 -1.96 -1.34
N GLU A 121 -8.08 -2.67 -1.87
CA GLU A 121 -9.41 -2.10 -2.12
C GLU A 121 -10.16 -1.91 -0.79
N GLY A 122 -10.85 -0.77 -0.67
CA GLY A 122 -11.63 -0.39 0.50
C GLY A 122 -11.06 0.85 1.18
N ASN A 123 -11.64 1.17 2.33
CA ASN A 123 -11.24 2.31 3.19
C ASN A 123 -11.06 1.89 4.66
N THR A 124 -10.95 0.59 4.91
CA THR A 124 -10.81 0.02 6.24
C THR A 124 -9.67 -0.97 6.19
N ILE A 125 -8.65 -0.77 7.01
CA ILE A 125 -7.58 -1.77 7.18
C ILE A 125 -8.22 -3.06 7.69
N HIS A 126 -8.07 -4.15 6.95
CA HIS A 126 -8.61 -5.45 7.32
C HIS A 126 -7.72 -6.17 8.36
N ASP A 127 -8.30 -7.09 9.12
CA ASP A 127 -7.57 -7.81 10.18
C ASP A 127 -6.41 -8.65 9.62
N TYR A 128 -6.54 -9.21 8.42
CA TYR A 128 -5.42 -9.93 7.78
C TYR A 128 -4.24 -9.01 7.45
N ILE A 129 -4.48 -7.72 7.12
CA ILE A 129 -3.41 -6.73 6.91
C ILE A 129 -2.77 -6.38 8.25
N ARG A 130 -3.59 -6.19 9.29
CA ARG A 130 -3.07 -5.95 10.65
C ARG A 130 -2.21 -7.11 11.13
N GLU A 131 -2.64 -8.34 10.88
CA GLU A 131 -1.91 -9.56 11.23
C GLU A 131 -0.59 -9.66 10.45
N MET A 132 -0.61 -9.40 9.14
CA MET A 132 0.62 -9.34 8.34
C MET A 132 1.64 -8.34 8.88
N ILE A 133 1.21 -7.11 9.21
CA ILE A 133 2.10 -6.08 9.78
C ILE A 133 2.58 -6.49 11.17
N THR A 134 1.68 -6.95 12.03
CA THR A 134 2.01 -7.35 13.42
C THR A 134 3.01 -8.50 13.45
N ASN A 135 2.95 -9.42 12.49
CA ASN A 135 3.84 -10.57 12.40
C ASN A 135 5.15 -10.27 11.65
N SER A 136 5.28 -9.08 11.06
CA SER A 136 6.51 -8.68 10.37
C SER A 136 7.64 -8.38 11.37
N PRO A 137 8.92 -8.57 11.00
CA PRO A 137 10.04 -8.19 11.85
C PRO A 137 10.02 -6.73 12.29
N ASP A 138 10.30 -6.45 13.56
CA ASP A 138 10.46 -5.09 14.07
C ASP A 138 11.42 -4.26 13.19
N SER A 139 11.10 -2.98 13.02
CA SER A 139 11.99 -2.09 12.28
C SER A 139 13.26 -1.77 13.08
N THR A 140 14.37 -1.61 12.38
CA THR A 140 15.58 -1.00 12.91
C THR A 140 15.52 0.52 12.89
N LEU A 141 14.58 1.11 12.15
CA LEU A 141 14.32 2.56 12.16
C LEU A 141 13.58 2.93 13.44
N SER A 142 14.00 4.01 14.07
CA SER A 142 13.19 4.67 15.09
C SER A 142 11.95 5.34 14.45
N SER A 143 10.95 5.64 15.28
CA SER A 143 9.77 6.39 14.83
C SER A 143 10.14 7.72 14.16
N GLU A 144 11.13 8.44 14.68
CA GLU A 144 11.61 9.70 14.11
C GLU A 144 12.26 9.50 12.74
N GLU A 145 13.10 8.48 12.58
CA GLU A 145 13.71 8.12 11.29
C GLU A 145 12.67 7.69 10.26
N PHE A 146 11.66 6.92 10.68
CA PHE A 146 10.56 6.50 9.81
C PHE A 146 9.79 7.70 9.26
N TYR A 147 9.27 8.57 10.14
CA TYR A 147 8.47 9.72 9.70
C TYR A 147 9.30 10.75 8.92
N SER A 148 10.56 11.00 9.32
CA SER A 148 11.43 11.92 8.56
C SER A 148 11.76 11.41 7.16
N THR A 149 11.98 10.10 7.00
CA THR A 149 12.19 9.48 5.67
C THR A 149 10.96 9.67 4.77
N LEU A 150 9.76 9.52 5.33
CA LEU A 150 8.51 9.76 4.61
C LEU A 150 8.31 11.24 4.23
N ASP A 151 8.59 12.17 5.15
CA ASP A 151 8.50 13.61 4.89
C ASP A 151 9.48 14.07 3.80
N ASP A 152 10.71 13.52 3.81
CA ASP A 152 11.71 13.76 2.77
C ASP A 152 11.24 13.24 1.41
N ALA A 153 10.65 12.04 1.37
CA ALA A 153 10.09 11.44 0.16
C ALA A 153 8.94 12.28 -0.43
N LEU A 154 8.03 12.77 0.41
CA LEU A 154 6.96 13.67 -0.02
C LEU A 154 7.51 14.99 -0.57
N THR A 155 8.51 15.57 0.11
CA THR A 155 9.15 16.81 -0.33
C THR A 155 9.83 16.63 -1.68
N GLN A 156 10.55 15.53 -1.88
CA GLN A 156 11.20 15.21 -3.16
C GLN A 156 10.18 15.06 -4.30
N TYR A 157 9.08 14.36 -4.07
CA TYR A 157 8.00 14.23 -5.05
C TYR A 157 7.43 15.59 -5.45
N GLN A 158 7.08 16.44 -4.47
CA GLN A 158 6.51 17.76 -4.72
C GLN A 158 7.49 18.67 -5.47
N MET A 159 8.78 18.60 -5.16
CA MET A 159 9.81 19.32 -5.91
C MET A 159 9.91 18.84 -7.36
N GLY A 160 9.81 17.53 -7.60
CA GLY A 160 9.76 16.95 -8.94
C GLY A 160 8.57 17.46 -9.75
N GLU A 161 7.37 17.43 -9.18
CA GLU A 161 6.15 17.93 -9.85
C GLU A 161 6.25 19.43 -10.18
N MET A 162 6.83 20.24 -9.29
CA MET A 162 7.06 21.67 -9.55
C MET A 162 8.03 21.92 -10.71
N VAL A 163 9.06 21.08 -10.87
CA VAL A 163 10.00 21.18 -11.99
C VAL A 163 9.32 20.78 -13.29
N ASP A 164 8.55 19.70 -13.28
CA ASP A 164 7.81 19.22 -14.45
C ASP A 164 6.78 20.26 -14.93
N ASP A 165 6.01 20.85 -14.00
CA ASP A 165 5.07 21.94 -14.31
C ASP A 165 5.77 23.19 -14.87
N TYR A 166 6.94 23.54 -14.32
CA TYR A 166 7.74 24.64 -14.84
C TYR A 166 8.24 24.36 -16.26
N VAL A 167 8.72 23.14 -16.53
CA VAL A 167 9.19 22.73 -17.85
C VAL A 167 8.04 22.71 -18.87
N ASP A 168 6.90 22.12 -18.54
CA ASP A 168 5.75 22.04 -19.44
C ASP A 168 5.18 23.45 -19.76
N SER A 169 5.06 24.31 -18.76
CA SER A 169 4.63 25.69 -18.98
C SER A 169 5.61 26.47 -19.89
N HIS A 170 6.92 26.30 -19.74
CA HIS A 170 7.92 26.93 -20.61
C HIS A 170 7.94 26.35 -22.03
N HIS A 171 7.60 25.06 -22.21
CA HIS A 171 7.38 24.48 -23.54
C HIS A 171 6.15 25.05 -24.24
N TYR A 172 5.04 25.26 -23.54
CA TYR A 172 3.85 25.91 -24.09
C TYR A 172 4.11 27.36 -24.53
N TYR A 173 4.87 28.15 -23.75
CA TYR A 173 5.19 29.53 -24.12
C TYR A 173 6.23 29.66 -25.25
N THR A 174 7.14 28.69 -25.38
CA THR A 174 8.13 28.69 -26.48
C THR A 174 7.56 28.18 -27.81
N HIS A 175 6.54 27.30 -27.81
CA HIS A 175 5.86 26.89 -29.06
C HIS A 175 4.88 27.92 -29.63
N SER A 176 4.47 28.92 -28.84
CA SER A 176 3.69 30.07 -29.33
C SER A 176 4.52 31.05 -30.17
N SER A 177 5.85 30.91 -30.19
CA SER A 177 6.74 31.92 -30.78
C SER A 177 7.95 31.39 -31.56
N SER A 178 7.89 30.24 -32.23
CA SER A 178 8.72 30.02 -33.44
C SER A 178 8.48 28.69 -34.13
N ASP A 179 8.25 28.77 -35.43
CA ASP A 179 8.38 27.71 -36.41
C ASP A 179 9.73 26.95 -36.32
N LYS A 180 9.65 25.63 -36.55
CA LYS A 180 10.68 24.66 -37.03
C LYS A 180 11.63 23.97 -36.02
N SER A 181 11.41 22.66 -35.91
CA SER A 181 12.40 21.58 -36.03
C SER A 181 13.57 21.53 -35.03
N SER A 182 13.41 20.71 -33.99
CA SER A 182 14.45 19.75 -33.57
C SER A 182 13.83 18.66 -32.70
N GLY A 183 13.89 17.42 -33.17
CA GLY A 183 13.40 16.26 -32.42
C GLY A 183 14.22 16.03 -31.16
N MET A 184 13.53 15.94 -30.03
CA MET A 184 14.03 15.32 -28.82
C MET A 184 13.02 14.23 -28.45
N HIS A 185 13.43 12.98 -28.65
CA HIS A 185 12.71 11.82 -28.14
C HIS A 185 12.85 11.84 -26.62
N TYR A 186 11.80 12.24 -25.90
CA TYR A 186 11.70 11.99 -24.48
C TYR A 186 11.00 10.65 -24.27
N VAL A 187 11.67 9.77 -23.53
CA VAL A 187 11.12 8.47 -23.11
C VAL A 187 10.00 8.77 -22.13
N TYR A 188 8.76 8.66 -22.60
CA TYR A 188 7.57 8.68 -21.79
C TYR A 188 7.56 7.39 -20.95
N PHE A 189 7.85 7.50 -19.66
CA PHE A 189 7.50 6.44 -18.72
C PHE A 189 6.01 6.58 -18.44
N PRO A 190 5.16 5.64 -18.89
CA PRO A 190 3.74 5.72 -18.58
C PRO A 190 3.57 5.59 -17.06
N ARG A 191 3.07 6.65 -16.42
CA ARG A 191 2.61 6.65 -15.03
C ARG A 191 1.40 5.71 -14.93
N TYR A 192 1.64 4.46 -14.54
CA TYR A 192 0.59 3.53 -14.12
C TYR A 192 0.62 3.42 -12.59
N PHE A 193 0.00 4.40 -11.92
CA PHE A 193 -0.41 4.32 -10.51
C PHE A 193 -1.79 4.94 -10.33
#